data_AF-A0A9D7GUK0-F1
#
_entry.id   AF-A0A9D7GUK0-F1
#
_cell.length_a   1.000
_cell.length_b   1.000
_cell.length_c   1.000
_cell.angle_alpha   90.00
_cell.angle_beta   90.00
_cell.angle_gamma   90.00
#
_symmetry.space_group_name_H-M   'P 1'
#
loop_
_entity.id
_entity.type
_entity.pdbx_description
1 polymer ?
#
loop_
_entity_poly.entity_id
_entity_poly.type
_entity_poly.pdbx_seq_one_letter_code
_entity_poly.pdbx_strand_id
1 'polypeptide(L)'
;MRPLRQLQPVLLAAILVVASASPAAAQSLDAYVTGQLGQLSAKTSIYAKHLPSGRTIAVRADVPMNTLSVIKIPVMILAFRDAEAGKLDLTARYTIRP
;
A
#
# COMPACT_ATOMS: atom_id res chain seq x y z
N MET A 1 56.96 27.06 -41.62
CA MET A 1 55.86 26.07 -41.66
C MET A 1 56.11 25.07 -40.53
N ARG A 2 55.17 24.96 -39.58
CA ARG A 2 55.24 24.11 -38.37
C ARG A 2 54.66 22.72 -38.66
N PRO A 3 55.19 21.60 -38.11
CA PRO A 3 54.42 20.37 -38.05
C PRO A 3 53.50 20.37 -36.81
N LEU A 4 52.23 20.05 -37.07
CA LEU A 4 51.12 19.99 -36.14
C LEU A 4 51.27 18.76 -35.22
N ARG A 5 51.17 18.96 -33.90
CA ARG A 5 51.07 17.90 -32.89
C ARG A 5 49.78 17.10 -33.11
N GLN A 6 49.90 15.82 -33.47
CA GLN A 6 48.81 14.85 -33.41
C GLN A 6 48.62 14.38 -31.96
N LEU A 7 47.76 15.09 -31.23
CA LEU A 7 47.21 14.64 -29.95
C LEU A 7 45.70 14.73 -30.10
N GLN A 8 45.04 13.59 -30.36
CA GLN A 8 43.67 13.23 -29.94
C GLN A 8 43.07 12.14 -30.84
N PRO A 9 42.99 10.89 -30.34
CA PRO A 9 41.79 10.09 -30.62
C PRO A 9 41.13 9.54 -29.35
N VAL A 10 41.62 9.87 -28.15
CA VAL A 10 41.09 9.32 -26.89
C VAL A 10 39.82 10.05 -26.42
N LEU A 11 39.59 11.30 -26.84
CA LEU A 11 38.44 12.07 -26.36
C LEU A 11 37.10 11.72 -27.02
N LEU A 12 37.08 10.98 -28.13
CA LEU A 12 35.81 10.70 -28.84
C LEU A 12 35.08 9.44 -28.33
N ALA A 13 35.78 8.52 -27.65
CA ALA A 13 35.18 7.29 -27.12
C ALA A 13 34.50 7.49 -25.74
N ALA A 14 34.86 8.54 -25.00
CA ALA A 14 34.31 8.79 -23.66
C ALA A 14 32.91 9.44 -23.67
N ILE A 15 32.45 9.95 -24.81
CA ILE A 15 31.18 10.69 -24.90
C ILE A 15 29.96 9.76 -25.11
N LEU A 16 30.16 8.50 -25.54
CA LEU A 16 29.04 7.60 -25.88
C LEU A 16 28.53 6.74 -24.71
N VAL A 17 29.21 6.70 -23.56
CA VAL A 17 28.84 5.80 -22.43
C VAL A 17 27.87 6.45 -21.42
N VAL A 18 27.64 7.76 -21.49
CA VAL A 18 26.85 8.49 -20.47
C VAL A 18 25.33 8.48 -20.74
N ALA A 19 24.86 7.95 -21.87
CA ALA A 19 23.47 8.17 -22.31
C ALA A 19 22.42 7.11 -21.88
N SER A 20 22.81 6.07 -21.13
CA SER A 20 21.88 5.01 -20.70
C SER A 20 21.55 5.02 -19.20
N ALA A 21 21.49 6.20 -18.58
CA ALA A 21 20.80 6.36 -17.31
C ALA A 21 19.28 6.43 -17.59
N SER A 22 18.63 5.27 -17.70
CA SER A 22 17.17 5.22 -17.70
C SER A 22 16.67 5.82 -16.38
N PRO A 23 15.73 6.80 -16.39
CA PRO A 23 15.15 7.29 -15.16
C PRO A 23 14.56 6.08 -14.43
N ALA A 24 14.96 5.86 -13.17
CA ALA A 24 14.36 4.83 -12.34
C ALA A 24 12.84 5.04 -12.39
N ALA A 25 12.13 4.13 -13.05
CA ALA A 25 10.68 4.23 -13.18
C ALA A 25 10.11 4.30 -11.77
N ALA A 26 9.37 5.38 -11.47
CA ALA A 26 8.75 5.54 -10.17
C ALA A 26 7.94 4.27 -9.84
N GLN A 27 8.26 3.64 -8.72
CA GLN A 27 7.62 2.39 -8.31
C GLN A 27 6.11 2.61 -8.19
N SER A 28 5.30 1.69 -8.71
CA SER A 28 3.84 1.76 -8.55
C SER A 28 3.46 1.61 -7.07
N LEU A 29 2.36 2.23 -6.66
CA LEU A 29 1.87 2.14 -5.28
C LEU A 29 1.60 0.68 -4.88
N ASP A 30 1.06 -0.13 -5.78
CA ASP A 30 0.83 -1.56 -5.61
C ASP A 30 2.12 -2.34 -5.33
N ALA A 31 3.17 -2.08 -6.11
CA ALA A 31 4.48 -2.71 -5.91
C ALA A 31 5.11 -2.25 -4.59
N TYR A 32 4.96 -0.97 -4.25
CA TYR A 32 5.44 -0.42 -2.98
C TYR A 32 4.75 -1.10 -1.79
N VAL A 33 3.42 -1.12 -1.76
CA VAL A 33 2.63 -1.75 -0.68
C VAL A 33 2.95 -3.24 -0.56
N THR A 34 3.02 -3.96 -1.68
CA THR A 34 3.38 -5.39 -1.68
C THR A 34 4.78 -5.61 -1.09
N GLY A 35 5.75 -4.78 -1.47
CA GLY A 35 7.11 -4.83 -0.94
C GLY A 35 7.20 -4.50 0.55
N GLN A 36 6.42 -3.53 1.05
CA GLN A 36 6.36 -3.21 2.48
C GLN A 36 5.75 -4.37 3.28
N LEU A 37 4.65 -4.96 2.81
CA LEU A 37 4.01 -6.08 3.49
C LEU A 37 4.88 -7.35 3.51
N GLY A 38 5.70 -7.56 2.47
CA GLY A 38 6.61 -8.70 2.37
C GLY A 38 7.82 -8.64 3.30
N GLN A 39 8.18 -7.47 3.82
CA GLN A 39 9.28 -7.30 4.78
C GLN A 39 8.87 -7.66 6.21
N LEU A 40 7.57 -7.79 6.48
CA LEU A 40 7.06 -8.11 7.80
C LEU A 40 7.16 -9.62 8.04
N SER A 41 7.73 -10.03 9.19
CA SER A 41 7.73 -11.42 9.64
C SER A 41 6.36 -11.81 10.20
N ALA A 42 5.32 -11.74 9.36
CA ALA A 42 3.94 -11.97 9.72
C ALA A 42 3.10 -12.36 8.51
N LYS A 43 1.98 -13.06 8.76
CA LYS A 43 0.92 -13.22 7.77
C LYS A 43 0.17 -11.88 7.63
N THR A 44 0.42 -11.17 6.54
CA THR A 44 -0.19 -9.86 6.28
C THR A 44 -1.18 -9.91 5.13
N SER A 45 -2.17 -9.05 5.11
CA SER A 45 -3.04 -8.79 3.95
C SER A 45 -3.49 -7.33 3.98
N ILE A 46 -3.86 -6.80 2.82
CA ILE A 46 -4.52 -5.49 2.73
C ILE A 46 -5.54 -5.49 1.60
N TYR A 47 -6.64 -4.79 1.85
CA TYR A 47 -7.56 -4.36 0.81
C TYR A 47 -7.81 -2.87 1.01
N ALA A 48 -7.51 -2.07 -0.01
CA ALA A 48 -7.74 -0.64 0.01
C ALA A 48 -8.49 -0.24 -1.26
N LYS A 49 -9.54 0.58 -1.11
CA LYS A 49 -10.32 1.14 -2.21
C LYS A 49 -10.34 2.67 -2.10
N HIS A 50 -9.89 3.34 -3.15
CA HIS A 50 -10.11 4.77 -3.30
C HIS A 50 -11.55 5.00 -3.76
N LEU A 51 -12.40 5.50 -2.86
CA LEU A 51 -13.86 5.58 -3.10
C LEU A 51 -14.24 6.41 -4.34
N PRO A 52 -13.66 7.60 -4.60
CA PRO A 52 -14.05 8.40 -5.76
C PRO A 52 -13.73 7.74 -7.11
N SER A 53 -12.54 7.13 -7.25
CA SER A 53 -12.09 6.58 -8.54
C SER A 53 -12.32 5.08 -8.70
N GLY A 54 -12.74 4.40 -7.63
CA GLY A 54 -12.89 2.94 -7.60
C GLY A 54 -11.58 2.14 -7.65
N ARG A 55 -10.41 2.78 -7.72
CA ARG A 55 -9.11 2.11 -7.78
C ARG A 55 -8.87 1.29 -6.51
N THR A 56 -8.37 0.07 -6.67
CA THR A 56 -8.13 -0.86 -5.57
C THR A 56 -6.68 -1.32 -5.50
N ILE A 57 -6.22 -1.63 -4.29
CA ILE A 57 -5.02 -2.42 -4.03
C ILE A 57 -5.47 -3.62 -3.19
N ALA A 58 -5.16 -4.83 -3.66
CA ALA A 58 -5.55 -6.07 -3.00
C ALA A 58 -4.34 -7.01 -2.89
N VAL A 59 -3.85 -7.22 -1.67
CA VAL A 59 -2.75 -8.16 -1.38
C VAL A 59 -3.28 -9.21 -0.43
N ARG A 60 -3.48 -10.44 -0.93
CA ARG A 60 -4.06 -11.57 -0.17
C ARG A 60 -5.38 -11.19 0.51
N ALA A 61 -6.19 -10.38 -0.15
CA ALA A 61 -7.40 -9.76 0.42
C ALA A 61 -8.47 -10.78 0.83
N ASP A 62 -8.56 -11.90 0.11
CA ASP A 62 -9.56 -12.95 0.34
C ASP A 62 -9.10 -14.02 1.34
N VAL A 63 -7.93 -13.85 1.94
CA VAL A 63 -7.41 -14.79 2.94
C VAL A 63 -8.01 -14.43 4.32
N PRO A 64 -8.66 -15.37 5.02
CA PRO A 64 -9.16 -15.11 6.37
C PRO A 64 -8.04 -14.70 7.34
N MET A 65 -8.31 -13.64 8.11
CA MET A 65 -7.45 -13.09 9.16
C MET A 65 -8.20 -13.01 10.49
N ASN A 66 -7.47 -13.06 11.61
CA ASN A 66 -8.05 -12.80 12.92
C ASN A 66 -8.53 -11.35 12.97
N THR A 67 -9.83 -11.15 13.21
CA THR A 67 -10.44 -9.81 13.23
C THR A 67 -9.99 -8.98 14.43
N LEU A 68 -9.52 -9.61 15.51
CA LEU A 68 -9.23 -8.95 16.78
C LEU A 68 -10.39 -8.02 17.15
N SER A 69 -10.10 -6.81 17.64
CA SER A 69 -11.11 -5.82 17.98
C SER A 69 -11.84 -5.19 16.79
N VAL A 70 -11.47 -5.48 15.53
CA VAL A 70 -12.20 -5.00 14.34
C VAL A 70 -13.60 -5.61 14.25
N ILE A 71 -13.83 -6.77 14.90
CA ILE A 71 -15.16 -7.39 15.05
C ILE A 71 -16.21 -6.45 15.65
N LYS A 72 -15.79 -5.44 16.42
CA LYS A 72 -16.71 -4.49 17.02
C LYS A 72 -17.47 -3.67 15.96
N ILE A 73 -16.90 -3.47 14.77
CA ILE A 73 -17.59 -2.76 13.68
C ILE A 73 -18.88 -3.48 13.25
N PRO A 74 -18.85 -4.75 12.80
CA PRO A 74 -20.08 -5.45 12.46
C PRO A 74 -21.01 -5.66 13.67
N VAL A 75 -20.48 -5.84 14.88
CA VAL A 75 -21.31 -5.88 16.11
C VAL A 75 -22.07 -4.57 16.30
N MET A 76 -21.42 -3.41 16.12
CA MET A 76 -22.09 -2.11 16.24
C MET A 76 -23.09 -1.87 15.09
N ILE A 77 -22.81 -2.34 13.87
CA ILE A 77 -23.79 -2.29 12.77
C ILE A 77 -25.07 -3.03 13.16
N LEU A 78 -24.96 -4.21 13.76
CA LEU A 78 -26.12 -4.94 14.26
C LEU A 78 -26.81 -4.20 15.41
N ALA A 79 -26.04 -3.69 16.39
CA ALA A 79 -26.58 -2.93 17.51
C ALA A 79 -27.40 -1.71 17.05
N PHE A 80 -26.91 -0.95 16.07
CA PHE A 80 -27.64 0.20 15.53
C PHE A 80 -28.91 -0.21 14.78
N ARG A 81 -28.87 -1.31 14.02
CA ARG A 81 -30.07 -1.87 13.35
C ARG A 81 -31.11 -2.37 14.34
N ASP A 82 -30.68 -3.02 15.41
CA ASP A 82 -31.57 -3.50 16.46
C ASP A 82 -32.16 -2.33 17.25
N ALA A 83 -31.40 -1.25 17.45
CA ALA A 83 -31.93 -0.03 18.05
C ALA A 83 -32.99 0.65 17.17
N GLU A 84 -32.73 0.76 15.87
CA GLU A 84 -33.72 1.26 14.90
C GLU A 84 -34.99 0.40 14.87
N ALA A 85 -34.84 -0.93 15.01
CA ALA A 85 -35.95 -1.87 15.07
C ALA A 85 -36.65 -1.94 16.45
N GLY A 86 -36.24 -1.13 17.42
CA GLY A 86 -36.79 -1.12 18.79
C GLY A 86 -36.45 -2.37 19.62
N LYS A 87 -35.46 -3.16 19.20
CA LYS A 87 -35.00 -4.39 19.87
C LYS A 87 -33.87 -4.16 20.88
N LEU A 88 -33.19 -3.01 20.79
CA LEU A 88 -32.09 -2.64 21.67
C LEU A 88 -32.20 -1.17 22.10
N ASP A 89 -32.17 -0.90 23.39
CA ASP A 89 -32.02 0.46 23.91
C ASP A 89 -30.53 0.76 24.15
N LEU A 90 -29.94 1.60 23.30
CA LEU A 90 -28.53 2.00 23.41
C LEU A 90 -28.25 2.90 24.63
N THR A 91 -29.29 3.43 25.26
CA THR A 91 -29.20 4.27 26.46
C THR A 91 -29.37 3.48 27.76
N ALA A 92 -29.80 2.22 27.66
CA ALA A 92 -29.99 1.35 28.81
C ALA A 92 -28.67 1.14 29.55
N ARG A 93 -28.73 1.24 30.87
CA ARG A 93 -27.59 0.97 31.76
C ARG A 93 -27.62 -0.49 32.19
N TYR A 94 -26.49 -1.17 32.03
CA TYR A 94 -26.32 -2.55 32.44
C TYR A 94 -25.23 -2.64 33.53
N THR A 95 -25.53 -3.29 34.64
CA THR A 95 -24.55 -3.58 35.69
C THR A 95 -23.81 -4.86 35.35
N ILE A 96 -22.50 -4.77 35.12
CA ILE A 96 -21.63 -5.93 34.95
C ILE A 96 -21.17 -6.41 36.32
N ARG A 97 -21.36 -7.69 36.61
CA ARG A 97 -20.87 -8.33 37.85
C ARG A 97 -19.56 -9.08 37.57
N PRO A 98 -18.63 -9.14 38.54
CA PRO A 98 -17.43 -9.97 38.46
C PRO A 98 -17.73 -11.45 38.22
#